data_AF-A0A2P5M2D5-F1
#
_entry.id   AF-A0A2P5M2D5-F1
#
_cell.length_a   1.000
_cell.length_b   1.000
_cell.length_c   1.000
_cell.angle_alpha   90.00
_cell.angle_beta   90.00
_cell.angle_gamma   90.00
#
_symmetry.space_group_name_H-M   'P 1'
#
loop_
_entity.id
_entity.type
_entity.pdbx_description
1 polymer ?
#
loop_
_entity_poly.entity_id
_entity_poly.type
_entity_poly.pdbx_seq_one_letter_code
_entity_poly.pdbx_strand_id
1 'polypeptide(L)'
;MKKGFILLTCICCSFTCNGDEYIFLPSFTANERYEDNLRLQPNKVPINFITTLSPALKFGYLLDNGDLEANFKANQLLYDNESNLDATETILDAKYGFIADRFTFTLDGNHSVQSSITTELTAVGSGILTNINVFRTSRSFSPSFGYKLTENNTLQTGYSFNDVEFDDSNTVTNGLIGFTS
;
A
#
# COMPACT_ATOMS: atom_id res chain seq x y z
N MET A 1 33.00 5.20 -9.66
CA MET A 1 31.61 5.25 -9.17
C MET A 1 31.66 5.10 -7.65
N LYS A 2 31.37 6.16 -6.90
CA LYS A 2 31.45 6.15 -5.42
C LYS A 2 30.13 5.62 -4.86
N LYS A 3 30.15 4.45 -4.22
CA LYS A 3 29.01 3.90 -3.48
C LYS A 3 29.01 4.55 -2.09
N GLY A 4 28.10 5.50 -1.88
CA GLY A 4 27.85 6.08 -0.57
C GLY A 4 26.98 5.16 0.24
N PHE A 5 27.58 4.44 1.19
CA PHE A 5 26.89 3.67 2.22
C PHE A 5 26.33 4.66 3.24
N ILE A 6 25.02 4.87 3.25
CA ILE A 6 24.36 5.69 4.27
C ILE A 6 24.22 4.82 5.53
N LEU A 7 25.13 5.06 6.48
CA LEU A 7 25.07 4.51 7.82
C LEU A 7 23.92 5.23 8.55
N LEU A 8 22.81 4.53 8.76
CA LEU A 8 21.69 5.00 9.58
C LEU A 8 22.12 4.95 11.06
N THR A 9 22.78 6.01 11.53
CA THR A 9 23.08 6.21 12.95
C THR A 9 21.78 6.49 13.70
N CYS A 10 21.23 5.46 14.33
CA CYS A 10 20.29 5.55 15.43
C CYS A 10 20.92 6.37 16.56
N ILE A 11 20.58 7.66 16.64
CA ILE A 11 20.88 8.50 17.80
C ILE A 11 19.70 8.33 18.77
N CYS A 12 19.84 7.39 19.69
CA CYS A 12 19.02 7.32 20.90
C CYS A 12 19.50 8.43 21.87
N CYS A 13 18.94 9.64 21.73
CA CYS A 13 19.05 10.69 22.74
C CYS A 13 17.65 11.01 23.27
N SER A 14 17.26 10.41 24.41
CA SER A 14 16.04 10.77 25.13
C SER A 14 16.38 11.80 26.21
N PHE A 15 15.98 13.07 26.02
CA PHE A 15 16.22 14.17 26.96
C PHE A 15 14.97 14.67 27.71
N THR A 16 13.85 13.94 27.69
CA THR A 16 12.65 14.35 28.44
C THR A 16 11.93 13.14 29.01
N CYS A 17 11.67 13.14 30.32
CA CYS A 17 10.75 12.23 30.98
C CYS A 17 9.33 12.78 30.81
N ASN A 18 8.73 12.52 29.65
CA ASN A 18 7.28 12.66 29.46
C ASN A 18 6.67 11.27 29.67
N GLY A 19 5.42 11.20 30.16
CA GLY A 19 4.66 9.95 30.30
C GLY A 19 4.18 9.37 28.97
N ASP A 20 4.70 9.88 27.86
CA ASP A 20 4.32 9.46 26.53
C ASP A 20 5.20 8.29 26.08
N GLU A 21 4.57 7.25 25.54
CA GLU A 21 5.26 6.05 25.09
C GLU A 21 5.43 6.06 23.57
N TYR A 22 6.68 5.98 23.12
CA TYR A 22 7.01 5.81 21.71
C TYR A 22 7.28 4.33 21.42
N ILE A 23 6.55 3.78 20.45
CA ILE A 23 6.69 2.41 19.99
C ILE A 23 7.32 2.46 18.60
N PHE A 24 8.44 1.76 18.42
CA PHE A 24 9.13 1.66 17.14
C PHE A 24 9.44 0.20 16.86
N LEU A 25 8.77 -0.37 15.86
CA LEU A 25 8.82 -1.79 15.52
C LEU A 25 9.20 -1.96 14.05
N PRO A 26 10.51 -2.03 13.73
CA PRO A 26 10.96 -2.42 12.41
C PRO A 26 10.74 -3.92 12.23
N SER A 27 10.35 -4.33 11.04
CA SER A 27 10.19 -5.72 10.65
C SER A 27 10.69 -5.91 9.23
N PHE A 28 11.24 -7.08 8.96
CA PHE A 28 11.75 -7.43 7.65
C PHE A 28 11.36 -8.86 7.35
N THR A 29 10.69 -9.06 6.21
CA THR A 29 10.32 -10.39 5.73
C THR A 29 10.92 -10.59 4.34
N ALA A 30 11.59 -11.72 4.14
CA ALA A 30 12.00 -12.18 2.82
C ALA A 30 11.25 -13.49 2.55
N ASN A 31 10.58 -13.57 1.41
CA ASN A 31 9.87 -14.75 0.97
C ASN A 31 10.30 -15.08 -0.45
N GLU A 32 10.47 -16.36 -0.74
CA GLU A 32 10.80 -16.86 -2.07
C GLU A 32 9.74 -17.88 -2.47
N ARG A 33 9.15 -17.69 -3.65
CA ARG A 33 8.14 -18.60 -4.18
C ARG A 33 8.55 -19.08 -5.57
N TYR A 34 8.21 -20.33 -5.82
CA TYR A 34 8.41 -20.99 -7.11
C TYR A 34 7.08 -21.05 -7.84
N GLU A 35 7.05 -20.58 -9.09
CA GLU A 35 5.88 -20.65 -9.95
C GLU A 35 6.22 -21.27 -11.31
N ASP A 36 5.45 -22.30 -11.70
CA ASP A 36 5.67 -23.02 -12.95
C ASP A 36 4.84 -22.45 -14.13
N ASN A 37 3.87 -21.59 -13.82
CA ASN A 37 2.97 -21.01 -14.81
C ASN A 37 2.47 -19.61 -14.40
N LEU A 38 3.41 -18.65 -14.33
CA LEU A 38 3.12 -17.26 -13.98
C LEU A 38 2.07 -16.60 -14.89
N ARG A 39 1.92 -17.07 -16.13
CA ARG A 39 1.00 -16.52 -17.14
C ARG A 39 -0.33 -17.28 -17.24
N LEU A 40 -0.54 -18.32 -16.43
CA LEU A 40 -1.73 -19.18 -16.48
C LEU A 40 -2.02 -19.73 -17.90
N GLN A 41 -0.98 -19.96 -18.70
CA GLN A 41 -1.11 -20.40 -20.08
C GLN A 41 -1.20 -21.94 -20.19
N PRO A 42 -1.94 -22.49 -21.17
CA PRO A 42 -2.03 -23.93 -21.39
C PRO A 42 -0.68 -24.58 -21.74
N ASN A 43 0.17 -23.85 -22.49
CA ASN A 43 1.55 -24.24 -22.74
C ASN A 43 2.45 -23.59 -21.67
N LYS A 44 2.93 -24.39 -20.72
CA LYS A 44 3.81 -23.93 -19.63
C LYS A 44 5.17 -23.47 -20.18
N VAL A 45 5.45 -22.17 -20.11
CA VAL A 45 6.76 -21.54 -20.36
C VAL A 45 6.85 -20.22 -19.56
N PRO A 46 8.02 -19.79 -19.05
CA PRO A 46 9.08 -20.51 -18.35
C PRO A 46 8.84 -20.53 -16.81
N ILE A 47 9.56 -21.41 -16.12
CA ILE A 47 9.64 -21.48 -14.65
C ILE A 47 10.11 -20.13 -14.10
N ASN A 48 9.57 -19.66 -12.97
CA ASN A 48 10.02 -18.43 -12.34
C ASN A 48 10.21 -18.58 -10.82
N PHE A 49 11.31 -18.01 -10.33
CA PHE A 49 11.53 -17.78 -8.91
C PHE A 49 11.21 -16.32 -8.63
N ILE A 50 10.36 -16.10 -7.62
CA ILE A 50 9.89 -14.77 -7.24
C ILE A 50 10.37 -14.51 -5.83
N THR A 51 11.29 -13.56 -5.70
CA THR A 51 11.76 -13.09 -4.41
C THR A 51 10.95 -11.87 -3.99
N THR A 52 10.31 -11.93 -2.84
CA THR A 52 9.58 -10.83 -2.23
C THR A 52 10.32 -10.34 -0.99
N LEU A 53 10.81 -9.10 -1.04
CA LEU A 53 11.42 -8.42 0.10
C LEU A 53 10.45 -7.40 0.66
N SER A 54 10.12 -7.54 1.94
CA SER A 54 9.10 -6.74 2.62
C SER A 54 9.66 -6.10 3.89
N PRO A 55 10.45 -5.01 3.79
CA PRO A 55 10.68 -4.12 4.92
C PRO A 55 9.36 -3.44 5.34
N ALA A 56 9.10 -3.44 6.64
CA ALA A 56 8.00 -2.71 7.23
C ALA A 56 8.42 -2.05 8.54
N LEU A 57 7.79 -0.93 8.84
CA LEU A 57 8.04 -0.14 10.02
C LEU A 57 6.70 0.27 10.62
N LYS A 58 6.49 -0.10 11.88
CA LYS A 58 5.38 0.38 12.68
C LYS A 58 5.89 1.39 13.71
N PHE A 59 5.30 2.57 13.70
CA PHE A 59 5.52 3.64 14.66
C PHE A 59 4.23 3.85 15.44
N GLY A 60 4.33 3.91 16.76
CA GLY A 60 3.24 4.23 17.67
C GLY A 60 3.68 5.35 18.60
N TYR A 61 2.75 6.24 18.94
CA TYR A 61 2.95 7.24 19.96
C TYR A 61 1.68 7.30 20.81
N LEU A 62 1.80 6.88 22.06
CA LEU A 62 0.70 6.84 23.01
C LEU A 62 0.77 8.08 23.91
N LEU A 63 -0.34 8.80 23.97
CA LEU A 63 -0.57 9.94 24.85
C LEU A 63 -1.66 9.57 25.85
N ASP A 64 -1.75 10.31 26.96
CA ASP A 64 -2.79 10.09 27.98
C ASP A 64 -4.22 10.13 27.39
N ASN A 65 -4.43 11.01 26.41
CA ASN A 65 -5.73 11.30 25.81
C ASN A 65 -5.78 10.95 24.33
N GLY A 66 -4.88 10.10 23.83
CA GLY A 66 -4.86 9.78 22.41
C GLY A 66 -3.74 8.86 21.99
N ASP A 67 -3.74 8.52 20.71
CA ASP A 67 -2.76 7.63 20.11
C ASP A 67 -2.52 8.02 18.66
N LEU A 68 -1.28 7.84 18.22
CA LEU A 68 -0.89 7.96 16.83
C LEU A 68 -0.24 6.64 16.42
N GLU A 69 -0.80 5.98 15.41
CA GLU A 69 -0.22 4.79 14.79
C GLU A 69 0.11 5.09 13.33
N ALA A 70 1.36 4.91 12.93
CA ALA A 70 1.77 4.98 11.54
C ALA A 70 2.44 3.67 11.13
N ASN A 71 1.99 3.08 10.05
CA ASN A 71 2.57 1.87 9.48
C ASN A 71 3.07 2.17 8.07
N PHE A 72 4.31 1.79 7.80
CA PHE A 72 4.91 1.83 6.48
C PHE A 72 5.32 0.42 6.10
N LYS A 73 4.98 -0.01 4.89
CA LYS A 73 5.39 -1.30 4.34
C LYS A 73 5.74 -1.11 2.88
N ALA A 74 6.92 -1.56 2.47
CA ALA A 74 7.29 -1.62 1.06
C ALA A 74 7.53 -3.09 0.70
N ASN A 75 6.94 -3.55 -0.40
CA ASN A 75 7.22 -4.87 -0.96
C ASN A 75 7.96 -4.69 -2.28
N GLN A 76 9.11 -5.33 -2.42
CA GLN A 76 9.81 -5.46 -3.69
C GLN A 76 9.63 -6.88 -4.20
N LEU A 77 8.98 -7.02 -5.34
CA LEU A 77 8.80 -8.29 -6.05
C LEU A 77 9.83 -8.33 -7.18
N LEU A 78 10.74 -9.30 -7.11
CA LEU A 78 11.80 -9.54 -8.09
C LEU A 78 11.53 -10.86 -8.78
N TYR A 79 11.49 -10.85 -10.11
CA TYR A 79 11.23 -12.01 -10.97
C TYR A 79 12.50 -12.36 -11.76
N ASP A 80 13.08 -13.53 -11.49
CA ASP A 80 14.37 -13.91 -12.06
C ASP A 80 14.36 -14.04 -13.60
N ASN A 81 13.31 -14.64 -14.15
CA ASN A 81 13.20 -14.90 -15.58
C ASN A 81 12.31 -13.90 -16.34
N GLU A 82 11.63 -12.99 -15.62
CA GLU A 82 10.64 -12.06 -16.19
C GLU A 82 10.72 -10.70 -15.48
N SER A 83 11.87 -10.03 -15.59
CA SER A 83 12.14 -8.75 -14.92
C SER A 83 11.21 -7.60 -15.35
N ASN A 84 10.50 -7.76 -16.47
CA ASN A 84 9.42 -6.86 -16.91
C ASN A 84 8.22 -6.84 -15.95
N LEU A 85 8.13 -7.80 -15.04
CA LEU A 85 7.08 -7.88 -14.02
C LEU A 85 7.56 -7.42 -12.64
N ASP A 86 8.81 -6.99 -12.51
CA ASP A 86 9.35 -6.44 -11.26
C ASP A 86 8.47 -5.29 -10.77
N ALA A 87 8.12 -5.35 -9.48
CA ALA A 87 7.15 -4.43 -8.91
C ALA A 87 7.63 -3.94 -7.55
N THR A 88 7.39 -2.66 -7.28
CA THR A 88 7.53 -2.09 -5.95
C THR A 88 6.17 -1.63 -5.47
N GLU A 89 5.69 -2.27 -4.41
CA GLU A 89 4.45 -1.91 -3.74
C GLU A 89 4.80 -1.13 -2.49
N THR A 90 3.97 -0.14 -2.17
CA THR A 90 4.14 0.66 -0.95
C THR A 90 2.78 0.86 -0.31
N ILE A 91 2.72 0.64 1.00
CA ILE A 91 1.53 0.83 1.80
C ILE A 91 1.93 1.72 2.97
N LEU A 92 1.21 2.82 3.13
CA LEU A 92 1.33 3.76 4.22
C LEU A 92 -0.05 3.93 4.85
N ASP A 93 -0.11 3.64 6.14
CA ASP A 93 -1.29 3.82 6.97
C ASP A 93 -0.94 4.78 8.10
N ALA A 94 -1.83 5.72 8.39
CA ALA A 94 -1.71 6.59 9.54
C ALA A 94 -3.07 6.71 10.21
N LYS A 95 -3.08 6.54 11.53
CA LYS A 95 -4.25 6.63 12.38
C LYS A 95 -3.94 7.52 13.54
N TYR A 96 -4.84 8.45 13.83
CA TYR A 96 -4.72 9.33 14.98
C TYR A 96 -6.05 9.34 15.74
N GLY A 97 -6.00 8.94 17.00
CA GLY A 97 -7.09 8.98 17.94
C GLY A 97 -6.86 10.04 19.01
N PHE A 98 -7.90 10.78 19.35
CA PHE A 98 -7.90 11.70 20.48
C PHE A 98 -9.24 11.62 21.22
N ILE A 99 -9.18 11.43 22.53
CA ILE A 99 -10.32 11.28 23.41
C ILE A 99 -10.18 12.28 24.55
N ALA A 100 -11.17 13.16 24.68
CA ALA A 100 -11.41 13.98 25.84
C ALA A 100 -12.78 13.64 26.43
N ASP A 101 -13.10 14.19 27.61
CA ASP A 101 -14.31 13.83 28.37
C ASP A 101 -15.60 13.84 27.55
N ARG A 102 -15.77 14.87 26.72
CA ARG A 102 -16.95 15.08 25.87
C ARG A 102 -16.66 15.04 24.38
N PHE A 103 -15.42 14.90 23.97
CA PHE A 103 -15.02 15.06 22.58
C PHE A 103 -14.14 13.89 22.15
N THR A 104 -14.44 13.33 20.98
CA THR A 104 -13.64 12.27 20.37
C THR A 104 -13.30 12.68 18.95
N PHE A 105 -12.04 12.54 18.57
CA PHE A 105 -11.59 12.76 17.21
C PHE A 105 -10.80 11.55 16.74
N THR A 106 -11.12 11.07 15.55
CA THR A 106 -10.38 9.99 14.90
C THR A 106 -10.08 10.41 13.48
N LEU A 107 -8.85 10.16 13.05
CA LEU A 107 -8.42 10.41 11.68
C LEU A 107 -7.70 9.18 11.15
N ASP A 108 -8.24 8.62 10.07
CA ASP A 108 -7.64 7.50 9.35
C ASP A 108 -7.20 7.95 7.95
N GLY A 109 -5.95 7.70 7.61
CA GLY A 109 -5.36 7.94 6.30
C GLY A 109 -4.70 6.67 5.77
N ASN A 110 -4.96 6.34 4.51
CA ASN A 110 -4.26 5.27 3.80
C ASN A 110 -3.76 5.79 2.46
N HIS A 111 -2.55 5.39 2.11
CA HIS A 111 -2.02 5.48 0.76
C HIS A 111 -1.38 4.15 0.40
N SER A 112 -1.85 3.53 -0.68
CA SER A 112 -1.33 2.25 -1.14
C SER A 112 -1.09 2.29 -2.64
N VAL A 113 0.08 1.81 -3.05
CA VAL A 113 0.43 1.51 -4.44
C VAL A 113 0.69 0.03 -4.49
N GLN A 114 -0.15 -0.70 -5.21
CA GLN A 114 -0.10 -2.15 -5.32
C GLN A 114 0.00 -2.56 -6.79
N SER A 115 0.70 -3.65 -7.03
CA SER A 115 0.85 -4.22 -8.36
C SER A 115 -0.15 -5.34 -8.57
N SER A 116 -0.74 -5.42 -9.76
CA SER A 116 -1.61 -6.52 -10.14
C SER A 116 -1.18 -7.02 -11.52
N ILE A 117 -0.93 -8.33 -11.60
CA ILE A 117 -0.67 -8.98 -12.88
C ILE A 117 -2.01 -9.17 -13.58
N THR A 118 -2.17 -8.53 -14.75
CA THR A 118 -3.34 -8.74 -15.62
C THR A 118 -2.87 -9.39 -16.92
N THR A 119 -3.67 -10.30 -17.45
CA THR A 119 -3.41 -10.96 -18.75
C THR A 119 -4.12 -10.19 -19.85
N GLU A 120 -3.37 -9.64 -20.81
CA GLU A 120 -3.95 -9.06 -22.02
C GLU A 120 -3.69 -9.95 -23.24
N LEU A 121 -4.69 -10.04 -24.13
CA LEU A 121 -4.54 -10.73 -25.41
C LEU A 121 -3.93 -9.77 -26.42
N THR A 122 -2.70 -10.03 -26.86
CA THR A 122 -2.06 -9.20 -27.89
C THR A 122 -2.82 -9.34 -29.22
N ALA A 123 -3.10 -8.19 -29.86
CA ALA A 123 -4.05 -8.02 -30.98
C ALA A 123 -3.70 -8.72 -32.32
N VAL A 124 -2.78 -9.69 -32.34
CA VAL A 124 -2.36 -10.39 -33.57
C VAL A 124 -2.67 -11.88 -33.47
N GLY A 125 -3.95 -12.25 -33.29
CA GLY A 125 -4.51 -13.57 -33.64
C GLY A 125 -3.80 -14.86 -33.19
N SER A 126 -2.76 -14.79 -32.35
CA SER A 126 -1.80 -15.86 -32.09
C SER A 126 -2.06 -16.57 -30.76
N GLY A 127 -3.05 -16.13 -29.99
CA GLY A 127 -3.36 -16.71 -28.67
C GLY A 127 -2.27 -16.48 -27.61
N ILE A 128 -1.29 -15.60 -27.87
CA ILE A 128 -0.24 -15.25 -26.92
C ILE A 128 -0.80 -14.20 -25.96
N LEU A 129 -1.01 -14.60 -24.71
CA LEU A 129 -1.36 -13.70 -23.61
C LEU A 129 -0.07 -13.03 -23.12
N THR A 130 -0.04 -11.70 -23.11
CA THR A 130 1.05 -10.94 -22.50
C THR A 130 0.57 -10.46 -21.14
N ASN A 131 1.32 -10.79 -20.10
CA ASN A 131 1.05 -10.24 -18.77
C ASN A 131 1.61 -8.83 -18.72
N ILE A 132 0.76 -7.86 -18.42
CA ILE A 132 1.18 -6.51 -18.07
C ILE A 132 0.99 -6.32 -16.58
N ASN A 133 1.89 -5.55 -15.97
CA ASN A 133 1.75 -5.16 -14.59
C ASN A 133 0.93 -3.87 -14.55
N VAL A 134 -0.24 -3.91 -13.92
CA VAL A 134 -1.09 -2.73 -13.73
C VAL A 134 -0.95 -2.28 -12.29
N PHE A 135 -0.55 -1.02 -12.11
CA PHE A 135 -0.44 -0.42 -10.79
C PHE A 135 -1.77 0.17 -10.38
N ARG A 136 -2.21 -0.17 -9.17
CA ARG A 136 -3.37 0.40 -8.51
C ARG A 136 -2.91 1.32 -7.39
N THR A 137 -3.26 2.59 -7.49
CA THR A 137 -3.02 3.58 -6.44
C THR A 137 -4.34 3.84 -5.71
N SER A 138 -4.37 3.56 -4.40
CA SER A 138 -5.49 3.87 -3.53
C SER A 138 -5.10 4.95 -2.52
N ARG A 139 -6.00 5.90 -2.29
CA ARG A 139 -5.87 6.94 -1.29
C ARG A 139 -7.17 7.06 -0.53
N SER A 140 -7.12 7.01 0.79
CA SER A 140 -8.29 7.28 1.61
C SER A 140 -7.98 8.23 2.75
N PHE A 141 -8.96 9.05 3.09
CA PHE A 141 -8.88 9.99 4.19
C PHE A 141 -10.24 10.08 4.86
N SER A 142 -10.30 9.74 6.15
CA SER A 142 -11.56 9.64 6.88
C SER A 142 -11.45 10.28 8.27
N PRO A 143 -11.74 11.59 8.41
CA PRO A 143 -11.88 12.23 9.71
C PRO A 143 -13.27 11.97 10.30
N SER A 144 -13.32 11.79 11.62
CA SER A 144 -14.54 11.65 12.39
C SER A 144 -14.45 12.40 13.71
N PHE A 145 -15.55 13.06 14.05
CA PHE A 145 -15.70 13.92 15.22
C PHE A 145 -16.93 13.44 16.00
N GLY A 146 -16.76 13.22 17.29
CA GLY A 146 -17.84 12.88 18.21
C GLY A 146 -17.91 13.90 19.33
N TYR A 147 -19.13 14.27 19.72
CA TYR A 147 -19.40 15.14 20.84
C TYR A 147 -20.51 14.57 21.72
N LYS A 148 -20.24 14.39 23.02
CA LYS A 148 -21.22 13.94 24.01
C LYS A 148 -22.06 15.13 24.47
N LEU A 149 -23.33 15.15 24.06
CA LEU A 149 -24.31 16.16 24.47
C LEU A 149 -24.77 15.92 25.92
N THR A 150 -24.99 14.67 26.28
CA THR A 150 -25.27 14.21 27.65
C THR A 150 -24.51 12.91 27.92
N GLU A 151 -24.61 12.35 29.12
CA GLU A 151 -23.98 11.07 29.48
C GLU A 151 -24.41 9.91 28.56
N ASN A 152 -25.61 10.01 27.98
CA ASN A 152 -26.19 8.96 27.13
C ASN A 152 -26.38 9.38 25.66
N ASN A 153 -26.13 10.64 25.31
CA ASN A 153 -26.35 11.14 23.94
C ASN A 153 -25.02 11.60 23.34
N THR A 154 -24.63 11.01 22.21
CA THR A 154 -23.46 11.40 21.44
C THR A 154 -23.87 11.77 20.03
N LEU A 155 -23.40 12.91 19.56
CA LEU A 155 -23.50 13.33 18.17
C LEU A 155 -22.17 13.01 17.49
N GLN A 156 -22.20 12.26 16.39
CA GLN A 156 -21.02 11.96 15.59
C GLN A 156 -21.19 12.47 14.16
N THR A 157 -20.15 13.09 13.63
CA THR A 157 -20.06 13.48 12.23
C THR A 157 -18.76 12.94 11.65
N GLY A 158 -18.84 12.35 10.48
CA GLY A 158 -17.68 11.76 9.79
C GLY A 158 -17.72 12.10 8.32
N TYR A 159 -16.54 12.25 7.75
CA TYR A 159 -16.35 12.37 6.31
C TYR A 159 -15.43 11.26 5.85
N SER A 160 -15.66 10.70 4.66
CA SER A 160 -14.79 9.69 4.09
C SER A 160 -14.57 10.00 2.62
N PHE A 161 -13.30 10.17 2.26
CA PHE A 161 -12.85 10.33 0.90
C PHE A 161 -12.05 9.09 0.52
N ASN A 162 -12.39 8.50 -0.63
CA ASN A 162 -11.72 7.33 -1.16
C ASN A 162 -11.51 7.56 -2.66
N ASP A 163 -10.27 7.43 -3.10
CA ASP A 163 -9.85 7.58 -4.48
C ASP A 163 -9.03 6.36 -4.88
N VAL A 164 -9.33 5.82 -6.05
CA VAL A 164 -8.68 4.62 -6.59
C VAL A 164 -8.40 4.86 -8.06
N GLU A 165 -7.12 4.88 -8.40
CA GLU A 165 -6.61 5.10 -9.74
C GLU A 165 -5.90 3.83 -10.23
N PHE A 166 -6.10 3.50 -11.50
CA PHE A 166 -5.42 2.40 -12.18
C PHE A 166 -4.57 2.97 -13.30
N ASP A 167 -3.31 2.55 -13.38
CA ASP A 167 -2.39 3.03 -14.41
C ASP A 167 -2.70 2.31 -15.74
N ASP A 168 -3.54 2.93 -16.56
CA ASP A 168 -3.95 2.48 -17.90
C ASP A 168 -2.83 2.73 -18.92
N SER A 169 -1.72 2.02 -18.78
CA SER A 169 -0.60 2.14 -19.73
C SER A 169 -0.80 1.37 -21.05
N ASN A 170 -1.94 0.71 -21.28
CA ASN A 170 -2.25 0.02 -22.54
C ASN A 170 -3.76 -0.02 -22.90
N THR A 171 -4.47 1.10 -22.78
CA THR A 171 -5.77 1.22 -23.47
C THR A 171 -5.50 1.32 -24.97
N VAL A 172 -5.40 0.18 -25.66
CA VAL A 172 -5.47 0.11 -27.11
C VAL A 172 -6.78 0.77 -27.51
N THR A 173 -6.69 1.94 -28.15
CA THR A 173 -7.78 2.63 -28.81
C THR A 173 -8.36 1.75 -29.90
N ASN A 174 -9.19 0.78 -29.55
CA ASN A 174 -10.05 0.09 -30.51
C ASN A 174 -11.18 1.05 -30.86
N GLY A 175 -10.97 1.78 -31.96
CA GLY A 175 -11.96 2.64 -32.57
C GLY A 175 -13.28 1.92 -32.73
N LEU A 176 -14.27 2.33 -31.94
CA LEU A 176 -15.65 1.94 -32.12
C LEU A 176 -16.17 2.71 -33.34
N ILE A 177 -16.09 2.08 -34.51
CA ILE A 177 -16.86 2.47 -35.69
C ILE A 177 -18.34 2.44 -35.30
N GLY A 178 -18.92 3.63 -35.15
CA GLY A 178 -20.31 3.83 -34.81
C GLY A 178 -21.21 3.29 -35.92
N PHE A 179 -22.08 2.34 -35.55
CA PHE A 179 -23.28 2.05 -36.32
C PHE A 179 -24.42 2.89 -35.73
N THR A 180 -24.77 3.97 -36.43
CA THR A 180 -26.04 4.66 -36.22
C THR A 180 -27.13 3.93 -37.00
N SER A 181 -28.20 3.53 -36.30
CA SER A 181 -29.48 3.11 -36.88
C SER A 181 -30.21 4.25 -37.56
#